data_AF-A0A348YAE4-F1
#
_entry.id   AF-A0A348YAE4-F1
#
_cell.length_a   1.000
_cell.length_b   1.000
_cell.length_c   1.000
_cell.angle_alpha   90.00
_cell.angle_beta   90.00
_cell.angle_gamma   90.00
#
_symmetry.space_group_name_H-M   'P 1'
#
loop_
_entity.id
_entity.type
_entity.pdbx_description
1 polymer ?
#
loop_
_entity_poly.entity_id
_entity_poly.type
_entity_poly.pdbx_seq_one_letter_code
_entity_poly.pdbx_strand_id
1 'polypeptide(L)'
;EVEFQRYDSQQLADLDSEVVETQLLASGEWTAFRTRPFSRAPEIGARPHAIFVTAMDTNPLAFDPMLLINEQLQAFNDGLAVLSTLSPKTFVCHHGDSQLTPVAKTAANNATEYHSFAGKHPAGLAGTHIHFLHPIMRGTS
;
A
#
# COMPACT_ATOMS: atom_id res chain seq x y z
N GLU A 1 -4.07 4.76 -28.20
CA GLU A 1 -4.59 3.83 -27.18
C GLU A 1 -3.38 3.12 -26.59
N VAL A 2 -3.20 3.15 -25.28
CA VAL A 2 -2.08 2.45 -24.61
C VAL A 2 -2.63 1.12 -24.12
N GLU A 3 -2.12 0.03 -24.67
CA GLU A 3 -2.47 -1.32 -24.25
C GLU A 3 -1.51 -1.75 -23.14
N PHE A 4 -2.06 -2.17 -22.00
CA PHE A 4 -1.30 -2.58 -20.84
C PHE A 4 -1.20 -4.11 -20.78
N GLN A 5 -0.04 -4.63 -20.35
CA GLN A 5 0.08 -6.06 -20.13
C GLN A 5 -0.87 -6.50 -19.01
N ARG A 6 -1.58 -7.59 -19.27
CA ARG A 6 -2.49 -8.21 -18.31
C ARG A 6 -1.80 -9.39 -17.67
N TYR A 7 -1.97 -9.51 -16.36
CA TYR A 7 -1.49 -10.63 -15.57
C TYR A 7 -2.66 -11.23 -14.79
N ASP A 8 -2.62 -12.55 -14.60
CA ASP A 8 -3.55 -13.23 -13.73
C ASP A 8 -3.16 -13.02 -12.26
N SER A 9 -4.13 -13.03 -11.35
CA SER A 9 -3.92 -12.75 -9.91
C SER A 9 -2.81 -13.62 -9.28
N GLN A 10 -2.63 -14.86 -9.75
CA GLN A 10 -1.62 -15.79 -9.24
C GLN A 10 -0.17 -15.39 -9.58
N GLN A 11 0.01 -14.57 -10.62
CA GLN A 11 1.30 -14.12 -11.16
C GLN A 11 1.77 -12.81 -10.54
N LEU A 12 0.85 -12.00 -9.99
CA LEU A 12 1.12 -10.62 -9.57
C LEU A 12 2.26 -10.48 -8.57
N ALA A 13 2.34 -11.41 -7.60
CA ALA A 13 3.38 -11.44 -6.58
C ALA A 13 4.77 -11.87 -7.10
N ASP A 14 4.84 -12.42 -8.31
CA ASP A 14 6.08 -12.90 -8.93
C ASP A 14 6.60 -11.94 -10.01
N LEU A 15 5.92 -10.82 -10.24
CA LEU A 15 6.33 -9.84 -11.24
C LEU A 15 7.64 -9.15 -10.84
N ASP A 16 8.48 -8.90 -11.84
CA ASP A 16 9.66 -8.06 -11.65
C ASP A 16 9.24 -6.64 -11.26
N SER A 17 9.91 -6.09 -10.25
CA SER A 17 9.61 -4.74 -9.74
C SER A 17 9.70 -3.66 -10.83
N GLU A 18 10.61 -3.84 -11.80
CA GLU A 18 10.79 -2.93 -12.95
C GLU A 18 9.60 -2.96 -13.92
N VAL A 19 8.98 -4.14 -14.11
CA VAL A 19 7.77 -4.30 -14.93
C VAL A 19 6.60 -3.58 -14.27
N VAL A 20 6.42 -3.81 -12.96
CA VAL A 20 5.38 -3.14 -12.16
C VAL A 20 5.56 -1.63 -12.20
N GLU A 21 6.77 -1.14 -11.95
CA GLU A 21 7.09 0.29 -12.00
C GLU A 21 6.81 0.91 -13.37
N THR A 22 7.25 0.25 -14.45
CA THR A 22 7.02 0.72 -15.82
C THR A 22 5.53 0.87 -16.11
N GLN A 23 4.72 -0.10 -15.69
CA GLN A 23 3.27 -0.08 -15.93
C GLN A 23 2.57 1.00 -15.10
N LEU A 24 2.96 1.20 -13.84
CA LEU A 24 2.44 2.27 -12.98
C LEU A 24 2.82 3.66 -13.49
N LEU A 25 4.01 3.82 -14.08
CA LEU A 25 4.43 5.06 -14.71
C LEU A 25 3.63 5.34 -15.99
N ALA A 26 3.46 4.33 -16.84
CA ALA A 26 2.73 4.45 -18.10
C ALA A 26 1.23 4.73 -17.88
N SER A 27 0.62 4.20 -16.81
CA SER A 27 -0.78 4.47 -16.44
C SER A 27 -0.97 5.78 -15.67
N GLY A 28 0.10 6.33 -15.09
CA GLY A 28 0.04 7.50 -14.20
C GLY A 28 -0.23 7.19 -12.73
N GLU A 29 -0.48 5.91 -12.39
CA GLU A 29 -0.76 5.45 -11.03
C GLU A 29 0.44 5.58 -10.08
N TRP A 30 1.68 5.71 -10.59
CA TRP A 30 2.85 6.01 -9.76
C TRP A 30 2.67 7.28 -8.92
N THR A 31 1.85 8.22 -9.39
CA THR A 31 1.56 9.47 -8.69
C THR A 31 0.67 9.30 -7.46
N ALA A 32 0.03 8.14 -7.27
CA ALA A 32 -0.71 7.82 -6.06
C ALA A 32 0.22 7.66 -4.84
N PHE A 33 1.49 7.29 -5.07
CA PHE A 33 2.47 7.19 -4.00
C PHE A 33 2.91 8.58 -3.49
N ARG A 34 3.14 8.64 -2.19
CA ARG A 34 3.67 9.83 -1.50
C ARG A 34 4.75 9.41 -0.52
N THR A 35 5.98 9.86 -0.76
CA THR A 35 7.11 9.67 0.16
C THR A 35 6.83 10.33 1.51
N ARG A 36 7.50 9.87 2.56
CA ARG A 36 7.47 10.49 3.88
C ARG A 36 8.91 10.78 4.32
N PRO A 37 9.16 11.92 4.98
CA PRO A 37 8.17 12.87 5.50
C PRO A 37 7.67 13.92 4.49
N PHE A 38 8.31 14.08 3.33
CA PHE A 38 8.12 15.26 2.46
C PHE A 38 6.91 15.22 1.52
N SER A 39 6.13 14.14 1.50
CA SER A 39 4.89 13.98 0.73
C SER A 39 5.03 14.28 -0.78
N ARG A 40 6.13 13.83 -1.39
CA ARG A 40 6.39 13.96 -2.84
C ARG A 40 6.11 12.64 -3.56
N ALA A 41 5.91 12.67 -4.88
CA ALA A 41 5.98 11.44 -5.67
C ALA A 41 7.37 10.80 -5.49
N PRO A 42 7.49 9.46 -5.41
CA PRO A 42 8.79 8.80 -5.41
C PRO A 42 9.55 9.06 -6.71
N GLU A 43 10.88 9.16 -6.61
CA GLU A 43 11.75 9.17 -7.79
C GLU A 43 11.62 7.84 -8.54
N ILE A 44 11.78 7.87 -9.86
CA ILE A 44 11.85 6.66 -10.68
C ILE A 44 13.09 5.86 -10.25
N GLY A 45 12.94 4.55 -10.07
CA GLY A 45 13.93 3.63 -9.53
C GLY A 45 13.96 3.57 -8.01
N ALA A 46 13.17 4.38 -7.30
CA ALA A 46 13.14 4.33 -5.84
C ALA A 46 12.58 2.99 -5.33
N ARG A 47 13.20 2.46 -4.26
CA ARG A 47 12.72 1.27 -3.55
C ARG A 47 12.55 1.61 -2.07
N PRO A 48 11.30 1.80 -1.58
CA PRO A 48 11.08 2.18 -0.19
C PRO A 48 11.35 1.00 0.75
N HIS A 49 11.85 1.29 1.95
CA HIS A 49 11.98 0.28 3.01
C HIS A 49 10.64 -0.32 3.45
N ALA A 50 9.55 0.45 3.32
CA ALA A 50 8.20 0.01 3.60
C ALA A 50 7.17 0.81 2.79
N ILE A 51 6.10 0.13 2.39
CA ILE A 51 4.89 0.74 1.83
C ILE A 51 3.78 0.70 2.90
N PHE A 52 3.07 1.82 3.06
CA PHE A 52 1.93 1.92 3.96
C PHE A 52 0.65 2.09 3.14
N VAL A 53 -0.30 1.17 3.30
CA VAL A 53 -1.63 1.20 2.68
C VAL A 53 -2.63 1.61 3.76
N THR A 54 -3.16 2.82 3.67
CA THR A 54 -4.18 3.33 4.60
C THR A 54 -5.57 2.90 4.14
N ALA A 55 -6.06 1.80 4.71
CA ALA A 55 -7.40 1.24 4.49
C ALA A 55 -8.39 1.72 5.58
N MET A 56 -8.26 2.99 5.98
CA MET A 56 -9.15 3.63 6.95
C MET A 56 -9.11 5.15 6.75
N ASP A 57 -10.23 5.83 7.01
CA ASP A 57 -10.28 7.29 7.12
C ASP A 57 -11.02 7.67 8.40
N THR A 58 -10.43 8.60 9.16
CA THR A 58 -10.99 9.10 10.42
C THR A 58 -11.39 10.58 10.34
N ASN A 59 -11.29 11.19 9.15
CA ASN A 59 -11.76 12.56 8.94
C ASN A 59 -13.28 12.65 9.18
N PRO A 60 -13.79 13.76 9.72
CA PRO A 60 -15.22 13.98 9.87
C PRO A 60 -15.94 13.84 8.52
N LEU A 61 -17.03 13.07 8.48
CA LEU A 61 -17.85 12.79 7.28
C LEU A 61 -17.12 12.01 6.18
N ALA A 62 -15.97 11.39 6.47
CA ALA A 62 -15.33 10.49 5.52
C ALA A 62 -16.20 9.26 5.25
N PHE A 63 -16.17 8.79 4.00
CA PHE A 63 -16.70 7.49 3.62
C PHE A 63 -15.87 6.40 4.29
N ASP A 64 -16.50 5.34 4.81
CA ASP A 64 -15.80 4.17 5.36
C ASP A 64 -15.16 3.37 4.22
N PRO A 65 -13.82 3.40 4.05
CA PRO A 65 -13.16 2.71 2.93
C PRO A 65 -13.42 1.20 2.92
N MET A 66 -13.74 0.61 4.08
CA MET A 66 -13.98 -0.83 4.19
C MET A 66 -15.19 -1.30 3.38
N LEU A 67 -16.20 -0.46 3.18
CA LEU A 67 -17.35 -0.81 2.35
C LEU A 67 -16.91 -1.08 0.90
N LEU A 68 -16.10 -0.18 0.34
CA LEU A 68 -15.58 -0.32 -1.03
C LEU A 68 -14.56 -1.45 -1.13
N ILE A 69 -13.68 -1.59 -0.14
CA ILE A 69 -12.69 -2.67 -0.13
C ILE A 69 -13.37 -4.04 -0.07
N ASN A 70 -14.45 -4.20 0.70
CA ASN A 70 -15.19 -5.46 0.75
C ASN A 70 -15.89 -5.79 -0.58
N GLU A 71 -16.40 -4.79 -1.30
CA GLU A 71 -16.95 -4.97 -2.64
C GLU A 71 -15.89 -5.31 -3.70
N GLN A 72 -14.65 -4.84 -3.50
CA GLN A 72 -13.52 -5.00 -4.43
C GLN A 72 -12.37 -5.82 -3.82
N LEU A 73 -12.69 -6.79 -2.96
CA LEU A 73 -11.69 -7.47 -2.13
C LEU A 73 -10.60 -8.16 -2.95
N GLN A 74 -10.98 -8.78 -4.07
CA GLN A 74 -10.01 -9.39 -4.97
C GLN A 74 -9.06 -8.34 -5.58
N ALA A 75 -9.60 -7.22 -6.07
CA ALA A 75 -8.78 -6.16 -6.65
C ALA A 75 -7.87 -5.50 -5.62
N PHE A 76 -8.35 -5.33 -4.38
CA PHE A 76 -7.54 -4.85 -3.27
C PHE A 76 -6.37 -5.79 -2.96
N ASN A 77 -6.63 -7.09 -2.86
CA ASN A 77 -5.60 -8.11 -2.62
C ASN A 77 -4.63 -8.26 -3.79
N ASP A 78 -5.11 -8.15 -5.02
CA ASP A 78 -4.27 -8.11 -6.23
C ASP A 78 -3.34 -6.89 -6.20
N GLY A 79 -3.85 -5.73 -5.79
CA GLY A 79 -3.05 -4.54 -5.54
C GLY A 79 -1.96 -4.79 -4.49
N LEU A 80 -2.28 -5.42 -3.36
CA LEU A 80 -1.29 -5.78 -2.33
C LEU A 80 -0.22 -6.75 -2.84
N ALA A 81 -0.61 -7.74 -3.65
CA ALA A 81 0.33 -8.66 -4.28
C ALA A 81 1.30 -7.90 -5.20
N VAL A 82 0.82 -6.97 -6.01
CA VAL A 82 1.66 -6.09 -6.84
C VAL A 82 2.57 -5.21 -5.98
N LEU A 83 2.04 -4.52 -4.96
CA LEU A 83 2.83 -3.64 -4.09
C LEU A 83 3.94 -4.40 -3.35
N SER A 84 3.72 -5.67 -3.03
CA SER A 84 4.70 -6.51 -2.34
C SER A 84 6.00 -6.71 -3.15
N THR A 85 5.99 -6.53 -4.46
CA THR A 85 7.20 -6.61 -5.31
C THR A 85 8.09 -5.37 -5.22
N LEU A 86 7.55 -4.24 -4.74
CA LEU A 86 8.22 -2.93 -4.73
C LEU A 86 8.96 -2.62 -3.42
N SER A 87 8.73 -3.40 -2.35
CA SER A 87 9.29 -3.14 -1.02
C SER A 87 9.42 -4.43 -0.21
N PRO A 88 10.40 -4.55 0.71
CA PRO A 88 10.47 -5.70 1.61
C PRO A 88 9.37 -5.71 2.68
N LYS A 89 8.65 -4.61 2.89
CA LYS A 89 7.56 -4.54 3.88
C LYS A 89 6.34 -3.79 3.37
N THR A 90 5.16 -4.31 3.66
CA THR A 90 3.88 -3.65 3.38
C THR A 90 3.04 -3.63 4.66
N PHE A 91 2.62 -2.46 5.12
CA PHE A 91 1.73 -2.31 6.27
C PHE A 91 0.34 -1.90 5.80
N VAL A 92 -0.65 -2.77 6.02
CA VAL A 92 -2.06 -2.48 5.74
C VAL A 92 -2.71 -2.00 7.04
N CYS A 93 -2.97 -0.70 7.10
CA CYS A 93 -3.51 -0.04 8.28
C CYS A 93 -5.01 0.13 8.14
N HIS A 94 -5.80 -0.55 8.97
CA HIS A 94 -7.26 -0.60 8.86
C HIS A 94 -7.95 -0.28 10.20
N HIS A 95 -9.26 -0.12 10.21
CA HIS A 95 -10.01 0.16 11.43
C HIS A 95 -10.08 -1.07 12.36
N GLY A 96 -10.07 -0.84 13.69
CA GLY A 96 -10.15 -1.88 14.73
C GLY A 96 -11.22 -2.96 14.51
N ASP A 97 -12.39 -2.54 14.06
CA ASP A 97 -13.57 -3.39 13.93
C ASP A 97 -13.71 -4.07 12.56
N SER A 98 -12.81 -3.78 11.61
CA SER A 98 -12.94 -4.29 10.25
C SER A 98 -12.34 -5.69 10.11
N GLN A 99 -13.13 -6.62 9.60
CA GLN A 99 -12.61 -7.92 9.14
C GLN A 99 -12.16 -7.78 7.70
N LEU A 100 -10.86 -7.98 7.47
CA LEU A 100 -10.28 -7.95 6.14
C LEU A 100 -9.57 -9.28 5.89
N THR A 101 -9.96 -9.98 4.82
CA THR A 101 -9.30 -11.22 4.43
C THR A 101 -7.90 -10.90 3.89
N PRO A 102 -6.84 -11.46 4.49
CA PRO A 102 -5.47 -11.20 4.04
C PRO A 102 -5.23 -11.65 2.60
N VAL A 103 -4.30 -10.97 1.93
CA VAL A 103 -3.80 -11.38 0.62
C VAL A 103 -3.18 -12.77 0.70
N ALA A 104 -3.55 -13.65 -0.24
CA ALA A 104 -3.15 -15.06 -0.19
C ALA A 104 -1.68 -15.29 -0.56
N LYS A 105 -1.11 -14.42 -1.41
CA LYS A 105 0.26 -14.53 -1.91
C LYS A 105 0.91 -13.16 -2.04
N THR A 106 2.12 -13.02 -1.50
CA THR A 106 2.98 -11.85 -1.65
C THR A 106 4.33 -12.30 -2.19
N ALA A 107 5.15 -11.34 -2.65
CA ALA A 107 6.49 -11.61 -3.14
C ALA A 107 7.33 -12.31 -2.08
N ALA A 108 8.21 -13.22 -2.51
CA ALA A 108 8.97 -14.10 -1.60
C ALA A 108 9.78 -13.37 -0.53
N ASN A 109 10.23 -12.14 -0.80
CA ASN A 109 11.05 -11.32 0.10
C ASN A 109 10.27 -10.17 0.76
N ASN A 110 8.94 -10.23 0.78
CA ASN A 110 8.08 -9.22 1.38
C ASN A 110 7.37 -9.75 2.63
N ALA A 111 7.34 -8.91 3.68
CA ALA A 111 6.46 -9.09 4.83
C ALA A 111 5.26 -8.13 4.73
N THR A 112 4.08 -8.67 4.46
CA THR A 112 2.82 -7.91 4.51
C THR A 112 2.15 -8.12 5.85
N GLU A 113 1.94 -7.03 6.58
CA GLU A 113 1.38 -7.03 7.93
C GLU A 113 0.08 -6.21 7.97
N TYR A 114 -0.92 -6.71 8.69
CA TYR A 114 -2.19 -6.04 8.91
C TYR A 114 -2.24 -5.48 10.31
N HIS A 115 -2.44 -4.17 10.43
CA HIS A 115 -2.44 -3.45 11.69
C HIS A 115 -3.75 -2.68 11.85
N SER A 116 -4.44 -2.97 12.95
CA SER A 116 -5.68 -2.29 13.27
C SER A 116 -5.43 -1.08 14.16
N PHE A 117 -6.07 0.03 13.82
CA PHE A 117 -6.02 1.26 14.59
C PHE A 117 -7.44 1.68 14.98
N ALA A 118 -7.58 2.19 16.21
CA ALA A 118 -8.83 2.70 16.75
C ALA A 118 -8.57 4.03 17.48
N GLY A 119 -9.59 4.89 17.54
CA GLY A 119 -9.52 6.15 18.27
C GLY A 119 -10.05 7.34 17.47
N LYS A 120 -10.18 8.48 18.15
CA LYS A 120 -10.57 9.75 17.53
C LYS A 120 -9.47 10.23 16.59
N HIS A 121 -9.86 10.95 15.55
CA HIS A 121 -8.93 11.61 14.63
C HIS A 121 -7.81 12.35 15.40
N PRO A 122 -6.52 12.20 15.02
CA PRO A 122 -6.00 11.52 13.82
C PRO A 122 -5.48 10.08 14.08
N ALA A 123 -6.33 9.06 13.86
CA ALA A 123 -5.92 7.65 13.92
C ALA A 123 -5.71 7.00 12.54
N GLY A 124 -6.17 7.63 11.45
CA GLY A 124 -6.05 7.13 10.07
C GLY A 124 -4.90 7.75 9.25
N LEU A 125 -4.04 8.58 9.85
CA LEU A 125 -2.97 9.24 9.09
C LEU A 125 -1.76 8.33 8.95
N ALA A 126 -1.24 8.19 7.73
CA ALA A 126 -0.02 7.43 7.45
C ALA A 126 1.18 7.88 8.31
N GLY A 127 1.28 9.17 8.67
CA GLY A 127 2.33 9.66 9.57
C GLY A 127 2.23 9.08 10.99
N THR A 128 1.01 8.95 11.51
CA THR A 128 0.73 8.30 12.80
C THR A 128 1.10 6.82 12.72
N HIS A 129 0.72 6.13 11.63
CA HIS A 129 1.04 4.71 11.44
C HIS A 129 2.55 4.46 11.33
N ILE A 130 3.25 5.29 10.56
CA ILE A 130 4.72 5.22 10.43
C ILE A 130 5.38 5.42 11.80
N HIS A 131 4.92 6.38 12.60
CA HIS A 131 5.49 6.61 13.93
C HIS A 131 5.42 5.37 14.84
N PHE A 132 4.33 4.62 14.80
CA PHE A 132 4.16 3.43 15.64
C PHE A 132 4.79 2.16 15.06
N LEU A 133 4.74 1.96 13.74
CA LEU A 133 5.11 0.69 13.10
C LEU A 133 6.51 0.71 12.46
N HIS A 134 6.95 1.86 11.96
CA HIS A 134 8.22 2.00 11.25
C HIS A 134 8.83 3.39 11.45
N PRO A 135 9.17 3.77 12.70
CA PRO A 135 9.60 5.12 13.01
C PRO A 135 10.86 5.48 12.23
N ILE A 136 10.80 6.61 11.53
CA ILE A 136 11.95 7.16 10.82
C ILE A 136 12.91 7.72 11.88
N MET A 137 14.03 7.05 12.13
CA MET A 137 15.11 7.64 12.91
C MET A 137 15.66 8.84 12.14
N ARG A 138 15.80 9.99 12.83
CA ARG A 138 16.51 11.14 12.27
C ARG A 138 17.99 10.77 12.14
N GLY A 139 18.38 10.39 10.93
CA GLY A 139 19.77 10.24 10.53
C GLY A 139 20.15 8.79 10.25
N THR A 140 20.06 8.39 8.99
CA THR A 140 21.20 7.79 8.28
C THR A 140 20.98 8.09 6.80
N SER A 141 21.97 8.75 6.21
CA SER A 141 22.18 9.02 4.79
C SER A 141 22.27 7.75 3.96
#